data_AF-A0A7G1KWH0-F1
#
_entry.id   AF-A0A7G1KWH0-F1
#
_cell.length_a   1.000
_cell.length_b   1.000
_cell.length_c   1.000
_cell.angle_alpha   90.00
_cell.angle_beta   90.00
_cell.angle_gamma   90.00
#
_symmetry.space_group_name_H-M   'P 1'
#
loop_
_entity.id
_entity.type
_entity.pdbx_description
1 polymer ?
#
loop_
_entity_poly.entity_id
_entity_poly.type
_entity_poly.pdbx_seq_one_letter_code
_entity_poly.pdbx_strand_id
1 'polypeptide(L)'
;MKALRSLAPWWRGTPCHHWTHHPAHPARGGADERGSVADRKYDFGRSARMVVSRRYLGLDRDEMAAILRVSLSSYQRMENGQAGIPQGIWGEVDKLHEMFDHDVEQLLDEAAGGPLEVTVWRGKTKYRPFPGMWQRVVSEAMRENPQIEPKFPEDEA
;
A
#
# COMPACT_ATOMS: atom_id res chain seq x y z
N MET A 1 30.81 0.62 -26.69
CA MET A 1 29.88 1.66 -27.20
C MET A 1 28.53 1.01 -27.46
N LYS A 2 27.55 1.21 -26.57
CA LYS A 2 26.18 0.70 -26.69
C LYS A 2 25.21 1.86 -26.50
N ALA A 3 24.25 1.95 -27.42
CA ALA A 3 23.39 3.09 -27.66
C ALA A 3 22.42 3.37 -26.49
N LEU A 4 22.36 4.64 -26.10
CA LEU A 4 21.33 5.23 -25.25
C LEU A 4 19.99 5.23 -26.01
N ARG A 5 19.03 4.41 -25.56
CA ARG A 5 17.63 4.54 -25.99
C ARG A 5 16.97 5.65 -25.17
N SER A 6 16.74 6.77 -25.85
CA SER A 6 15.95 7.91 -25.42
C SER A 6 14.52 7.47 -25.09
N LEU A 7 14.08 7.71 -23.85
CA LEU A 7 12.68 7.63 -23.43
C LEU A 7 12.02 8.99 -23.70
N ALA A 8 10.97 8.97 -24.51
CA ALA A 8 10.16 10.16 -24.78
C ALA A 8 9.28 10.51 -23.56
N PRO A 9 9.15 11.80 -23.19
CA PRO A 9 8.25 12.25 -22.13
C PRO A 9 6.80 12.27 -22.61
N TRP A 10 5.92 11.56 -21.90
CA TRP A 10 4.48 11.41 -22.17
C TRP A 10 3.61 12.53 -21.56
N TRP A 11 4.21 13.70 -21.30
CA TRP A 11 3.52 14.87 -20.74
C TRP A 11 3.41 15.94 -21.81
N ARG A 12 2.43 15.80 -22.72
CA ARG A 12 1.96 16.91 -23.55
C ARG A 12 0.56 17.28 -23.06
N GLY A 13 0.44 18.52 -22.60
CA GLY A 13 -0.81 19.10 -22.11
C GLY A 13 -1.84 19.24 -23.22
N THR A 14 -3.10 19.05 -22.84
CA THR A 14 -4.26 19.32 -23.70
C THR A 14 -4.76 20.74 -23.43
N PRO A 15 -5.04 21.55 -24.46
CA PRO A 15 -5.49 22.93 -24.31
C PRO A 15 -6.95 23.04 -23.82
N CYS A 16 -7.16 24.00 -22.93
CA CYS A 16 -8.46 24.49 -22.50
C CYS A 16 -9.13 25.28 -23.63
N HIS A 17 -10.27 24.83 -24.16
CA HIS A 17 -11.28 25.70 -24.77
C HIS A 17 -12.64 25.00 -24.80
N HIS A 18 -13.65 25.63 -24.18
CA HIS A 18 -14.81 26.20 -24.88
C HIS A 18 -16.00 26.26 -23.91
N TRP A 19 -16.37 27.50 -23.54
CA TRP A 19 -17.61 27.81 -22.84
C TRP A 19 -18.75 27.86 -23.86
N THR A 20 -19.70 26.93 -23.76
CA THR A 20 -20.98 27.01 -24.48
C THR A 20 -22.11 27.29 -23.50
N HIS A 21 -22.95 28.24 -23.90
CA HIS A 21 -24.09 28.77 -23.17
C HIS A 21 -25.20 27.73 -22.92
N HIS A 22 -25.84 27.86 -21.76
CA HIS A 22 -27.04 27.18 -21.27
C HIS A 22 -28.20 27.11 -22.27
N PRO A 23 -29.13 26.15 -22.05
CA PRO A 23 -30.49 26.56 -21.70
C PRO A 23 -30.94 26.05 -20.32
N ALA A 24 -31.76 26.87 -19.66
CA ALA A 24 -32.42 26.57 -18.39
C ALA A 24 -33.56 25.56 -18.60
N HIS A 25 -33.57 24.50 -17.79
CA HIS A 25 -34.70 23.57 -17.69
C HIS A 25 -35.41 23.71 -16.33
N PRO A 26 -36.74 23.51 -16.28
CA PRO A 26 -37.61 23.97 -15.22
C PRO A 26 -37.57 23.08 -13.97
N ALA A 27 -37.87 23.74 -12.84
CA ALA A 27 -38.12 23.12 -11.55
C ALA A 27 -39.28 22.11 -11.64
N ARG A 28 -39.00 20.84 -11.32
CA ARG A 28 -39.99 19.85 -10.88
C ARG A 28 -39.56 19.33 -9.52
N GLY A 29 -40.37 19.66 -8.52
CA GLY A 29 -40.25 19.11 -7.17
C GLY A 29 -40.71 17.65 -7.11
N GLY A 30 -40.34 17.01 -6.00
CA GLY A 30 -41.01 15.83 -5.49
C GLY A 30 -40.05 14.74 -5.02
N ALA A 31 -40.22 14.39 -3.74
CA ALA A 31 -39.76 13.17 -3.08
C ALA A 31 -38.29 13.15 -2.60
N ASP A 32 -38.08 13.74 -1.42
CA ASP A 32 -37.61 13.01 -0.24
C ASP A 32 -36.41 12.07 -0.44
N GLU A 33 -35.28 12.60 -0.93
CA GLU A 33 -33.95 12.03 -0.67
C GLU A 33 -33.52 12.36 0.77
N ARG A 34 -34.31 11.92 1.76
CA ARG A 34 -33.73 11.58 3.06
C ARG A 34 -32.88 10.34 2.83
N GLY A 35 -31.67 10.58 2.29
CA GLY A 35 -30.64 9.58 2.13
C GLY A 35 -30.59 8.74 3.39
N SER A 36 -30.80 7.44 3.22
CA SER A 36 -30.79 6.43 4.26
C SER A 36 -29.64 6.70 5.24
N VAL A 37 -29.98 7.27 6.40
CA VAL A 37 -29.08 7.39 7.55
C VAL A 37 -28.90 6.01 8.21
N ALA A 38 -29.61 4.99 7.72
CA ALA A 38 -29.89 3.71 8.36
C ALA A 38 -29.01 2.54 7.86
N ASP A 39 -27.87 2.78 7.21
CA ASP A 39 -26.87 1.73 6.98
C ASP A 39 -25.43 2.18 7.30
N ARG A 40 -25.29 3.05 8.32
CA ARG A 40 -24.02 3.16 9.04
C ARG A 40 -23.97 2.07 10.09
N LYS A 41 -23.92 0.80 9.67
CA LYS A 41 -23.35 -0.24 10.52
C LYS A 41 -21.92 0.22 10.79
N TYR A 42 -21.72 0.88 11.93
CA TYR A 42 -20.40 1.15 12.45
C TYR A 42 -19.72 -0.21 12.56
N ASP A 43 -18.78 -0.46 11.65
CA ASP A 43 -17.96 -1.66 11.64
C ASP A 43 -16.97 -1.57 12.80
N PHE A 44 -17.49 -1.79 14.01
CA PHE A 44 -16.69 -1.88 15.22
C PHE A 44 -15.57 -2.91 15.00
N GLY A 45 -14.33 -2.50 15.26
CA GLY A 45 -13.15 -3.37 15.14
C GLY A 45 -12.44 -3.37 13.79
N ARG A 46 -13.05 -2.85 12.70
CA ARG A 46 -12.36 -2.76 11.40
C ARG A 46 -11.14 -1.85 11.42
N SER A 47 -11.23 -0.72 12.12
CA SER A 47 -10.08 0.18 12.32
C SER A 47 -8.95 -0.51 13.11
N ALA A 48 -9.27 -1.25 14.17
CA ALA A 48 -8.30 -2.02 14.93
C ALA A 48 -7.63 -3.12 14.09
N ARG A 49 -8.41 -3.86 13.29
CA ARG A 49 -7.87 -4.86 12.35
C ARG A 49 -6.91 -4.22 11.35
N MET A 50 -7.23 -3.04 10.82
CA MET A 50 -6.35 -2.30 9.91
C MET A 50 -5.00 -1.94 10.57
N VAL A 51 -5.05 -1.45 11.81
CA VAL A 51 -3.84 -1.12 12.59
C VAL A 51 -2.99 -2.36 12.85
N VAL A 52 -3.61 -3.49 13.21
CA VAL A 52 -2.91 -4.75 13.45
C VAL A 52 -2.28 -5.27 12.16
N SER A 53 -3.01 -5.33 11.05
CA SER A 53 -2.48 -5.78 9.75
C SER A 53 -1.28 -4.94 9.33
N ARG A 54 -1.38 -3.61 9.38
CA ARG A 54 -0.26 -2.73 9.01
C ARG A 54 0.97 -2.98 9.89
N ARG A 55 0.80 -3.05 11.21
CA ARG A 55 1.90 -3.30 12.14
C ARG A 55 2.52 -4.68 11.96
N TYR A 56 1.69 -5.69 11.71
CA TYR A 56 2.14 -7.05 11.45
C TYR A 56 3.02 -7.11 10.20
N LEU A 57 2.60 -6.44 9.12
CA LEU A 57 3.35 -6.31 7.86
C LEU A 57 4.58 -5.40 7.96
N GLY A 58 4.87 -4.80 9.14
CA GLY A 58 6.01 -3.90 9.32
C GLY A 58 5.91 -2.58 8.57
N LEU A 59 4.71 -2.16 8.16
CA LEU A 59 4.50 -0.99 7.34
C LEU A 59 4.26 0.28 8.17
N ASP A 60 4.86 1.38 7.74
CA ASP A 60 4.48 2.71 8.23
C ASP A 60 3.17 3.19 7.59
N ARG A 61 2.57 4.22 8.20
CA ARG A 61 1.28 4.76 7.73
C ARG A 61 1.36 5.33 6.32
N ASP A 62 2.47 5.97 5.98
CA ASP A 62 2.72 6.53 4.64
C ASP A 62 2.92 5.41 3.61
N GLU A 63 3.63 4.34 3.97
CA GLU A 63 3.82 3.17 3.11
C GLU A 63 2.49 2.47 2.83
N MET A 64 1.70 2.19 3.88
CA MET A 64 0.39 1.56 3.72
C MET A 64 -0.56 2.42 2.89
N ALA A 65 -0.57 3.75 3.11
CA ALA A 65 -1.37 4.66 2.31
C ALA A 65 -0.95 4.66 0.83
N ALA A 66 0.36 4.65 0.56
CA ALA A 66 0.90 4.59 -0.80
C ALA A 66 0.53 3.27 -1.51
N ILE A 67 0.65 2.14 -0.82
CA ILE A 67 0.27 0.82 -1.35
C ILE A 67 -1.23 0.78 -1.67
N LEU A 68 -2.07 1.22 -0.74
CA LEU A 68 -3.53 1.26 -0.91
C LEU A 68 -4.00 2.37 -1.86
N ARG A 69 -3.09 3.19 -2.38
CA ARG A 69 -3.36 4.33 -3.29
C ARG A 69 -4.38 5.32 -2.72
N VAL A 70 -4.31 5.56 -1.41
CA VAL A 70 -5.11 6.57 -0.72
C VAL A 70 -4.22 7.67 -0.16
N SER A 71 -4.79 8.84 0.12
CA SER A 71 -4.03 9.88 0.83
C SER A 71 -3.71 9.45 2.25
N LEU A 72 -2.56 9.87 2.77
CA LEU A 72 -2.16 9.61 4.16
C LEU A 72 -3.23 10.07 5.15
N SER A 73 -3.83 11.24 4.93
CA SER A 73 -4.91 11.76 5.77
C SER A 73 -6.13 10.84 5.75
N SER A 74 -6.55 10.35 4.58
CA SER A 74 -7.66 9.40 4.48
C SER A 74 -7.36 8.09 5.21
N TYR A 75 -6.14 7.57 5.05
CA TYR A 75 -5.69 6.37 5.74
C TYR A 75 -5.72 6.53 7.27
N GLN A 76 -5.18 7.63 7.80
CA GLN A 76 -5.20 7.92 9.24
C GLN A 76 -6.63 8.02 9.79
N ARG A 77 -7.55 8.65 9.04
CA ARG A 77 -8.96 8.72 9.45
C ARG A 77 -9.60 7.34 9.51
N MET A 78 -9.27 6.44 8.57
CA MET A 78 -9.72 5.05 8.60
C MET A 78 -9.18 4.28 9.81
N GLU A 79 -7.87 4.37 10.08
CA GLU A 79 -7.27 3.75 11.27
C GLU A 79 -7.83 4.27 12.60
N ASN A 80 -8.18 5.56 12.65
CA ASN A 80 -8.73 6.18 13.86
C ASN A 80 -10.25 5.97 14.01
N GLY A 81 -10.90 5.24 13.10
CA GLY A 81 -12.35 5.05 13.10
C GLY A 81 -13.17 6.31 12.78
N GLN A 82 -12.52 7.35 12.24
CA GLN A 82 -13.14 8.63 11.83
C GLN A 82 -13.70 8.60 10.40
N ALA A 83 -13.40 7.55 9.64
CA ALA A 83 -13.92 7.28 8.31
C ALA A 83 -14.17 5.78 8.13
N GLY A 84 -15.22 5.44 7.38
CA GLY A 84 -15.48 4.04 6.99
C GLY A 84 -14.39 3.52 6.06
N ILE A 85 -14.08 2.24 6.17
CA ILE A 85 -13.08 1.57 5.32
C ILE A 85 -13.79 0.98 4.11
N PRO A 86 -13.50 1.45 2.87
CA PRO A 86 -14.09 0.89 1.66
C PRO A 86 -13.85 -0.63 1.56
N GLN A 87 -14.84 -1.39 1.10
CA GLN A 87 -14.74 -2.86 1.03
C GLN A 87 -13.55 -3.32 0.17
N GLY A 88 -13.24 -2.61 -0.92
CA GLY A 88 -12.12 -2.93 -1.79
C GLY A 88 -10.75 -2.85 -1.10
N ILE A 89 -10.60 -2.06 -0.02
CA ILE A 89 -9.34 -1.98 0.71
C ILE A 89 -8.99 -3.31 1.37
N TRP A 90 -9.97 -4.05 1.88
CA TRP A 90 -9.68 -5.33 2.55
C TRP A 90 -9.09 -6.36 1.59
N GLY A 91 -9.58 -6.41 0.34
CA GLY A 91 -8.99 -7.28 -0.68
C GLY A 91 -7.55 -6.90 -1.01
N GLU A 92 -7.18 -5.62 -0.96
CA GLU A 92 -5.78 -5.20 -1.13
C GLU A 92 -4.93 -5.55 0.10
N VAL A 93 -5.48 -5.45 1.32
CA VAL A 93 -4.79 -5.89 2.55
C VAL A 93 -4.53 -7.39 2.53
N ASP A 94 -5.51 -8.19 2.12
CA ASP A 94 -5.38 -9.65 2.06
C ASP A 94 -4.29 -10.05 1.05
N LYS A 95 -4.23 -9.42 -0.14
CA LYS A 95 -3.14 -9.62 -1.10
C LYS A 95 -1.76 -9.25 -0.53
N LEU A 96 -1.67 -8.26 0.34
CA LEU A 96 -0.41 -7.90 1.00
C LEU A 96 0.04 -8.98 1.97
N HIS A 97 -0.89 -9.62 2.68
CA HIS A 97 -0.59 -10.78 3.50
C HIS A 97 -0.14 -11.97 2.66
N GLU A 98 -0.84 -12.26 1.55
CA GLU A 98 -0.42 -13.34 0.63
C GLU A 98 0.98 -13.11 0.06
N MET A 99 1.30 -11.88 -0.35
CA MET A 99 2.63 -11.51 -0.83
C MET A 99 3.68 -11.58 0.28
N PHE A 100 3.33 -11.19 1.51
CA PHE A 100 4.20 -11.31 2.67
C PHE A 100 4.57 -12.77 2.94
N ASP A 101 3.57 -13.65 3.01
CA ASP A 101 3.75 -15.06 3.31
C ASP A 101 4.57 -15.74 2.19
N HIS A 102 4.28 -15.40 0.93
CA HIS A 102 5.04 -15.88 -0.23
C HIS A 102 6.52 -15.47 -0.18
N ASP A 103 6.81 -14.20 0.12
CA ASP A 103 8.20 -13.71 0.20
C ASP A 103 8.97 -14.37 1.35
N VAL A 104 8.30 -14.69 2.48
CA VAL A 104 8.89 -15.45 3.60
C VAL A 104 9.20 -16.88 3.17
N GLU A 105 8.24 -17.58 2.56
CA GLU A 105 8.43 -18.95 2.07
C GLU A 105 9.58 -19.02 1.06
N GLN A 106 9.65 -18.07 0.11
CA GLN A 106 10.72 -18.00 -0.86
C GLN A 106 12.10 -17.86 -0.20
N LEU A 107 12.24 -17.00 0.81
CA LEU A 107 13.52 -16.86 1.53
C LEU A 107 13.92 -18.13 2.28
N LEU A 108 12.95 -18.84 2.86
CA LEU A 108 13.20 -20.10 3.56
C LEU A 108 13.64 -21.20 2.59
N ASP A 109 13.02 -21.28 1.41
CA ASP A 109 13.41 -22.20 0.34
C ASP A 109 14.83 -21.92 -0.16
N GLU A 110 15.18 -20.65 -0.35
CA GLU A 110 16.54 -20.25 -0.74
C GLU A 110 17.58 -20.62 0.34
N ALA A 111 17.21 -20.47 1.62
CA ALA A 111 18.06 -20.80 2.77
C ALA A 111 18.11 -22.31 3.09
N ALA A 112 17.27 -23.15 2.47
CA ALA A 112 17.31 -24.60 2.67
C ALA A 112 18.64 -25.21 2.18
N GLY A 113 19.37 -24.52 1.30
CA GLY A 113 20.69 -24.91 0.81
C GLY A 113 21.86 -24.61 1.75
N GLY A 114 21.63 -23.92 2.87
CA GLY A 114 22.66 -23.50 3.82
C GLY A 114 22.59 -22.01 4.17
N PRO A 115 23.68 -21.43 4.71
CA PRO A 115 23.72 -20.01 5.08
C PRO A 115 23.39 -19.10 3.90
N LEU A 116 22.48 -18.14 4.12
CA LEU A 116 22.00 -17.21 3.11
C LEU A 116 22.22 -15.77 3.58
N GLU A 117 23.03 -15.01 2.86
CA GLU A 117 23.15 -13.57 3.06
C GLU A 117 22.01 -12.84 2.35
N VAL A 118 21.22 -12.05 3.09
CA VAL A 118 20.08 -11.30 2.54
C VAL A 118 20.31 -9.80 2.70
N THR A 119 20.27 -9.06 1.60
CA THR A 119 20.40 -7.60 1.64
C THR A 119 19.15 -6.94 2.24
N VAL A 120 19.36 -6.08 3.23
CA VAL A 120 18.31 -5.30 3.91
C VAL A 120 18.64 -3.82 3.77
N TRP A 121 17.64 -2.99 3.47
CA TRP A 121 17.82 -1.55 3.32
C TRP A 121 17.19 -0.79 4.48
N ARG A 122 17.87 0.26 4.97
CA ARG A 122 17.33 1.13 6.04
C ARG A 122 16.27 2.11 5.53
N GLY A 123 16.33 2.46 4.25
CA GLY A 123 15.46 3.44 3.63
C GLY A 123 14.85 2.96 2.32
N LYS A 124 13.97 3.78 1.75
CA LYS A 124 13.32 3.49 0.46
C LYS A 124 14.36 3.48 -0.65
N THR A 125 14.35 2.42 -1.47
CA THR A 125 15.21 2.32 -2.65
C THR A 125 14.38 2.06 -3.90
N LYS A 126 15.03 2.16 -5.08
CA LYS A 126 14.40 1.83 -6.35
C LYS A 126 13.90 0.37 -6.40
N TYR A 127 14.60 -0.53 -5.70
CA TYR A 127 14.30 -1.97 -5.72
C TYR A 127 13.34 -2.37 -4.60
N ARG A 128 13.37 -1.67 -3.46
CA ARG A 128 12.47 -1.89 -2.33
C ARG A 128 11.83 -0.56 -1.92
N PRO A 129 10.66 -0.23 -2.48
CA PRO A 129 9.94 1.00 -2.14
C PRO A 129 9.31 0.97 -0.73
N PHE A 130 9.15 -0.22 -0.15
CA PHE A 130 8.57 -0.46 1.17
C PHE A 130 9.55 -1.26 2.04
N PRO A 131 10.64 -0.63 2.52
CA PRO A 131 11.67 -1.31 3.31
C PRO A 131 11.13 -1.93 4.60
N GLY A 132 10.10 -1.35 5.23
CA GLY A 132 9.53 -1.88 6.47
C GLY A 132 8.96 -3.29 6.31
N MET A 133 8.23 -3.52 5.20
CA MET A 133 7.70 -4.85 4.88
C MET A 133 8.80 -5.86 4.59
N TRP A 134 9.82 -5.48 3.82
CA TRP A 134 10.95 -6.37 3.53
C TRP A 134 11.74 -6.74 4.79
N GLN A 135 12.02 -5.76 5.65
CA GLN A 135 12.67 -6.00 6.95
C GLN A 135 11.85 -6.98 7.80
N ARG A 136 10.51 -6.85 7.76
CA ARG A 136 9.61 -7.76 8.47
C ARG A 136 9.63 -9.17 7.90
N VAL A 137 9.63 -9.32 6.57
CA VAL A 137 9.78 -10.61 5.87
C VAL A 137 11.07 -11.30 6.31
N VAL A 138 12.20 -10.59 6.23
CA VAL A 138 13.51 -11.13 6.66
C VAL A 138 13.49 -11.50 8.14
N SER A 139 12.88 -10.68 9.00
CA SER A 139 12.78 -10.97 10.44
C SER A 139 11.97 -12.24 10.74
N GLU A 140 10.88 -12.51 10.01
CA GLU A 140 10.11 -13.75 10.20
C GLU A 140 10.86 -14.96 9.61
N ALA A 141 11.48 -14.81 8.44
CA ALA A 141 12.30 -15.88 7.86
C ALA A 141 13.48 -16.26 8.78
N MET A 142 14.19 -15.28 9.37
CA MET A 142 15.27 -15.51 10.34
C MET A 142 14.79 -16.24 11.61
N ARG A 143 13.55 -15.98 12.02
CA ARG A 143 12.97 -16.63 13.20
C ARG A 143 12.80 -18.13 12.97
N GLU A 144 12.48 -18.53 11.74
CA GLU A 144 12.31 -19.93 11.36
C GLU A 144 13.64 -20.59 10.96
N ASN A 145 14.50 -19.87 10.24
CA ASN A 145 15.83 -20.31 9.85
C ASN A 145 16.93 -19.32 10.30
N PRO A 146 17.60 -19.58 11.44
CA PRO A 146 18.66 -18.72 11.97
C PRO A 146 19.94 -18.64 11.11
N GLN A 147 20.05 -19.41 10.03
CA GLN A 147 21.19 -19.34 9.10
C GLN A 147 21.06 -18.20 8.08
N ILE A 148 19.92 -17.51 8.07
CA ILE A 148 19.73 -16.29 7.28
C ILE A 148 20.44 -15.13 7.98
N GLU A 149 21.39 -14.51 7.28
CA GLU A 149 22.18 -13.40 7.79
C GLU A 149 21.81 -12.10 7.05
N PRO A 150 21.19 -11.11 7.73
CA PRO A 150 20.86 -9.84 7.11
C PRO A 150 22.10 -8.97 6.96
N LYS A 151 22.26 -8.34 5.79
CA LYS A 151 23.39 -7.47 5.47
C LYS A 151 22.92 -6.10 4.99
N PHE A 152 23.45 -5.04 5.57
CA PHE A 152 23.20 -3.67 5.08
C PHE A 152 24.24 -3.33 4.01
N PRO A 153 23.81 -2.95 2.79
CA PRO A 153 24.75 -2.55 1.74
C PRO A 153 25.52 -1.27 2.10
N GLU A 154 24.99 -0.47 3.04
CA GLU A 154 25.66 0.74 3.53
C GLU A 154 26.86 0.45 4.43
N ASP A 155 26.99 -0.76 5.00
CA ASP A 155 28.09 -1.10 5.90
C ASP A 155 29.38 -1.50 5.13
N GLU A 156 29.29 -1.71 3.81
CA GLU A 156 30.42 -2.06 2.94
C GLU A 156 31.07 -0.86 2.22
N ALA A 157 30.46 0.32 2.29
CA ALA A 157 30.86 1.53 1.55
C ALA A 157 31.76 2.46 2.38
#